data_AF-A0A0C3FKV6-F1
#
_entry.id   AF-A0A0C3FKV6-F1
#
_cell.length_a   1.000
_cell.length_b   1.000
_cell.length_c   1.000
_cell.angle_alpha   90.00
_cell.angle_beta   90.00
_cell.angle_gamma   90.00
#
_symmetry.space_group_name_H-M   'P 1'
#
loop_
_entity.id
_entity.type
_entity.pdbx_description
1 polymer ?
#
loop_
_entity_poly.entity_id
_entity_poly.type
_entity_poly.pdbx_seq_one_letter_code
_entity_poly.pdbx_strand_id
1 'polypeptide(L)'
;PGNPGLLDFYIHSQQSFVYEACHSHAGHTPGVGDADMDALHYDSQNVIDAFDTIKSTFGTNIKVILFSHSVGTWLALQVSILFPTISHISKTPNGRSLSWLFRPPLPRIISAIPPVARIFKGLFSLPFRSWPRTQIIVFQSLLSSPSSIFTALSMGHDEMKNICVLDTVLVAFLMHKERIWFYFGEKDGWV
;
A
#
# COMPACT_ATOMS: atom_id res chain seq x y z
N PRO A 1 7.44 9.16 3.51
CA PRO A 1 6.69 8.29 4.45
C PRO A 1 5.65 7.47 3.69
N GLY A 2 5.49 6.18 4.01
CA GLY A 2 4.66 5.27 3.23
C GLY A 2 3.17 5.39 3.53
N ASN A 3 2.33 5.26 2.49
CA ASN A 3 0.89 5.05 2.64
C ASN A 3 0.62 3.57 2.98
N PRO A 4 -0.06 3.26 4.10
CA PRO A 4 -0.42 1.90 4.47
C PRO A 4 -1.59 1.32 3.64
N GLY A 5 -1.82 1.76 2.40
CA GLY A 5 -2.88 1.25 1.53
C GLY A 5 -4.23 1.96 1.61
N LEU A 6 -4.27 3.18 2.17
CA LEU A 6 -5.50 3.96 2.30
C LEU A 6 -5.80 4.74 1.02
N LEU A 7 -7.04 4.63 0.55
CA LEU A 7 -7.53 5.28 -0.68
C LEU A 7 -7.38 6.80 -0.63
N ASP A 8 -7.80 7.39 0.49
CA ASP A 8 -7.95 8.83 0.65
C ASP A 8 -6.63 9.60 0.66
N PHE A 9 -5.48 8.90 0.69
CA PHE A 9 -4.16 9.52 0.51
C PHE A 9 -3.94 10.03 -0.92
N TYR A 10 -4.68 9.50 -1.91
CA TYR A 10 -4.47 9.79 -3.33
C TYR A 10 -5.52 10.70 -3.96
N ILE A 11 -6.63 11.02 -3.28
CA ILE A 11 -7.78 11.76 -3.85
C ILE A 11 -7.51 13.27 -4.03
N HIS A 12 -6.26 13.68 -4.25
CA HIS A 12 -5.86 15.09 -4.32
C HIS A 12 -5.11 15.43 -5.61
N SER A 13 -5.68 15.13 -6.77
CA SER A 13 -5.75 16.09 -7.88
C SER A 13 -6.58 15.55 -9.05
N GLN A 14 -7.86 15.89 -9.12
CA GLN A 14 -8.56 15.77 -10.40
C GLN A 14 -7.99 16.81 -11.37
N GLN A 15 -7.13 16.37 -12.29
CA GLN A 15 -6.80 17.13 -13.49
C GLN A 15 -7.82 16.78 -14.58
N SER A 16 -8.28 17.79 -15.32
CA SER A 16 -9.44 17.77 -16.22
C SER A 16 -9.39 16.77 -17.39
N PHE A 17 -8.29 16.03 -17.55
CA PHE A 17 -8.00 15.17 -18.70
C PHE A 17 -7.71 13.71 -18.34
N VAL A 18 -7.78 13.33 -17.06
CA VAL A 18 -7.46 11.97 -16.60
C VAL A 18 -8.61 11.46 -15.74
N TYR A 19 -9.18 10.30 -16.13
CA TYR A 19 -10.06 9.55 -15.24
C TYR A 19 -9.21 8.82 -14.22
N GLU A 20 -9.36 9.16 -12.95
CA GLU A 20 -8.62 8.56 -11.85
C GLU A 20 -9.50 7.52 -11.13
N ALA A 21 -9.01 6.29 -11.05
CA ALA A 21 -9.59 5.24 -10.24
C ALA A 21 -8.57 4.85 -9.16
N CYS A 22 -8.92 5.06 -7.90
CA CYS A 22 -8.09 4.65 -6.78
C CYS A 22 -8.52 3.26 -6.31
N HIS A 23 -7.58 2.42 -5.87
CA HIS A 23 -7.84 1.09 -5.34
C HIS A 23 -7.17 0.94 -3.96
N SER A 24 -7.93 0.51 -2.95
CA SER A 24 -7.44 0.24 -1.59
C SER A 24 -7.21 -1.25 -1.40
N HIS A 25 -6.28 -1.61 -0.52
CA HIS A 25 -6.16 -2.98 -0.03
C HIS A 25 -7.40 -3.40 0.78
N ALA A 26 -7.75 -4.68 0.71
CA ALA A 26 -8.91 -5.22 1.42
C ALA A 26 -8.73 -5.06 2.95
N GLY A 27 -9.77 -4.57 3.64
CA GLY A 27 -9.74 -4.34 5.10
C GLY A 27 -8.94 -3.12 5.56
N HIS A 28 -8.22 -2.42 4.66
CA HIS A 28 -7.43 -1.24 5.03
C HIS A 28 -8.27 0.03 5.14
N THR A 29 -9.45 0.07 4.50
CA THR A 29 -10.38 1.22 4.60
C THR A 29 -11.40 0.99 5.72
N PRO A 30 -11.39 1.80 6.79
CA PRO A 30 -12.35 1.66 7.89
C PRO A 30 -13.80 1.75 7.40
N GLY A 31 -14.63 0.80 7.85
CA GLY A 31 -16.06 0.74 7.50
C GLY A 31 -16.39 0.04 6.17
N VAL A 32 -15.38 -0.44 5.43
CA VAL A 32 -15.56 -1.18 4.18
C VAL A 32 -15.15 -2.64 4.38
N GLY A 33 -15.97 -3.39 5.13
CA GLY A 33 -15.86 -4.85 5.33
C GLY A 33 -14.56 -5.34 6.00
N ASP A 34 -14.65 -6.44 6.75
CA ASP A 34 -13.45 -7.15 7.20
C ASP A 34 -13.09 -8.21 6.16
N ALA A 35 -11.83 -8.24 5.71
CA ALA A 35 -11.32 -9.28 4.84
C ALA A 35 -10.75 -10.42 5.70
N ASP A 36 -11.47 -11.55 5.77
CA ASP A 36 -11.09 -12.74 6.54
C ASP A 36 -10.26 -13.74 5.70
N MET A 37 -9.54 -13.24 4.68
CA MET A 37 -8.92 -14.03 3.61
C MET A 37 -7.44 -13.69 3.47
N ASP A 38 -6.69 -14.55 2.78
CA ASP A 38 -5.28 -14.36 2.42
C ASP A 38 -5.12 -13.06 1.60
N ALA A 39 -4.88 -11.95 2.32
CA ALA A 39 -5.15 -10.60 1.85
C ALA A 39 -4.32 -10.25 0.62
N LEU A 40 -3.09 -10.76 0.54
CA LEU A 40 -2.18 -10.48 -0.57
C LEU A 40 -2.64 -11.15 -1.88
N HIS A 41 -3.12 -12.40 -1.82
CA HIS A 41 -3.62 -13.09 -3.01
C HIS A 41 -4.96 -12.51 -3.46
N TYR A 42 -5.85 -12.22 -2.52
CA TYR A 42 -7.13 -11.58 -2.82
C TYR A 42 -6.94 -10.18 -3.44
N ASP A 43 -6.05 -9.36 -2.87
CA ASP A 43 -5.72 -8.06 -3.44
C ASP A 43 -5.09 -8.19 -4.83
N SER A 44 -4.29 -9.24 -5.08
CA SER A 44 -3.69 -9.43 -6.41
C SER A 44 -4.74 -9.67 -7.48
N GLN A 45 -5.74 -10.50 -7.18
CA GLN A 45 -6.85 -10.78 -8.09
C GLN A 45 -7.74 -9.54 -8.27
N ASN A 46 -8.03 -8.81 -7.20
CA ASN A 46 -8.84 -7.59 -7.29
C ASN A 46 -8.23 -6.52 -8.18
N VAL A 47 -6.90 -6.33 -8.16
CA VAL A 47 -6.25 -5.36 -9.05
C VAL A 47 -6.33 -5.83 -10.52
N ILE A 48 -6.21 -7.15 -10.79
CA ILE A 48 -6.42 -7.72 -12.13
C ILE A 48 -7.85 -7.44 -12.60
N ASP A 49 -8.83 -7.79 -11.77
CA ASP A 49 -10.25 -7.65 -12.10
C ASP A 49 -10.63 -6.18 -12.34
N ALA A 50 -10.08 -5.25 -11.55
CA ALA A 50 -10.29 -3.83 -11.72
C ALA A 50 -9.72 -3.32 -13.06
N PHE A 51 -8.53 -3.78 -13.45
CA PHE A 51 -7.91 -3.40 -14.72
C PHE A 51 -8.68 -3.96 -15.92
N ASP A 52 -9.09 -5.23 -15.87
CA ASP A 52 -9.89 -5.85 -16.91
C ASP A 52 -11.27 -5.19 -17.04
N THR A 53 -11.85 -4.77 -15.91
CA THR A 53 -13.09 -3.99 -15.88
C THR A 53 -12.91 -2.63 -16.57
N ILE A 54 -11.81 -1.92 -16.31
CA ILE A 54 -11.49 -0.65 -16.97
C ILE A 54 -11.31 -0.85 -18.48
N LYS A 55 -10.56 -1.87 -18.89
CA LYS A 55 -10.33 -2.18 -20.32
C LYS A 55 -11.60 -2.60 -21.05
N SER A 56 -12.47 -3.38 -20.42
CA SER A 56 -13.76 -3.77 -21.01
C SER A 56 -14.75 -2.62 -21.09
N THR A 57 -14.75 -1.72 -20.10
CA THR A 57 -15.67 -0.56 -20.04
C THR A 57 -15.30 0.54 -21.04
N PHE A 58 -14.01 0.90 -21.13
CA PHE A 58 -13.56 2.03 -21.95
C PHE A 58 -12.89 1.62 -23.26
N GLY A 59 -12.74 0.31 -23.51
CA GLY A 59 -12.17 -0.26 -24.72
C GLY A 59 -10.67 -0.60 -24.61
N THR A 60 -10.21 -1.52 -25.46
CA THR A 60 -8.84 -2.06 -25.40
C THR A 60 -7.76 -1.05 -25.80
N ASN A 61 -8.10 -0.04 -26.62
CA ASN A 61 -7.18 0.96 -27.17
C ASN A 61 -6.85 2.12 -26.21
N ILE A 62 -7.41 2.14 -25.00
CA ILE A 62 -7.08 3.18 -24.02
C ILE A 62 -5.66 2.97 -23.46
N LYS A 63 -4.98 4.08 -23.19
CA LYS A 63 -3.74 4.07 -22.39
C LYS A 63 -4.13 4.08 -20.91
N VAL A 64 -3.73 3.03 -20.19
CA VAL A 64 -3.90 2.95 -18.74
C VAL A 64 -2.53 3.19 -18.12
N ILE A 65 -2.46 4.11 -17.17
CA ILE A 65 -1.25 4.39 -16.38
C ILE A 65 -1.56 3.93 -14.96
N LEU A 66 -0.80 2.97 -14.46
CA LEU A 66 -0.93 2.50 -13.09
C LEU A 66 0.06 3.28 -12.21
N PHE A 67 -0.46 3.87 -11.15
CA PHE A 67 0.35 4.40 -10.06
C PHE A 67 0.11 3.52 -8.84
N SER A 68 1.17 3.11 -8.17
CA SER A 68 1.04 2.31 -6.96
C SER A 68 2.21 2.59 -6.02
N HIS A 69 2.17 2.08 -4.79
CA HIS A 69 3.14 2.42 -3.77
C HIS A 69 3.31 1.23 -2.82
N SER A 70 4.54 0.98 -2.38
CA SER A 70 4.88 -0.13 -1.48
C SER A 70 4.41 -1.49 -2.03
N VAL A 71 3.71 -2.28 -1.22
CA VAL A 71 3.10 -3.57 -1.59
C VAL A 71 2.12 -3.45 -2.76
N GLY A 72 1.48 -2.28 -2.91
CA GLY A 72 0.61 -1.94 -4.05
C GLY A 72 1.29 -2.15 -5.39
N THR A 73 2.61 -2.09 -5.44
CA THR A 73 3.35 -2.37 -6.65
C THR A 73 3.54 -3.81 -6.94
N TRP A 74 3.84 -4.60 -5.93
CA TRP A 74 3.93 -6.02 -6.16
C TRP A 74 2.61 -6.54 -6.75
N LEU A 75 1.49 -5.97 -6.30
CA LEU A 75 0.16 -6.18 -6.87
C LEU A 75 0.01 -5.61 -8.29
N ALA A 76 0.39 -4.36 -8.53
CA ALA A 76 0.34 -3.76 -9.87
C ALA A 76 1.22 -4.52 -10.89
N LEU A 77 2.32 -5.13 -10.46
CA LEU A 77 3.17 -5.98 -11.30
C LEU A 77 2.45 -7.26 -11.76
N GLN A 78 1.46 -7.75 -11.03
CA GLN A 78 0.64 -8.89 -11.47
C GLN A 78 -0.24 -8.51 -12.67
N VAL A 79 -0.61 -7.24 -12.78
CA VAL A 79 -1.53 -6.72 -13.81
C VAL A 79 -0.79 -6.13 -15.00
N SER A 80 0.06 -5.14 -14.74
CA SER A 80 0.95 -4.42 -15.66
C SER A 80 1.53 -3.17 -14.94
N ILE A 81 2.62 -3.33 -14.17
CA ILE A 81 3.64 -2.36 -13.71
C ILE A 81 3.21 -1.02 -13.04
N LEU A 82 3.71 -0.75 -11.81
CA LEU A 82 4.64 0.38 -11.42
C LEU A 82 4.92 0.47 -9.89
N PHE A 83 6.17 0.76 -9.45
CA PHE A 83 6.71 1.12 -8.07
C PHE A 83 7.29 0.11 -7.03
N PRO A 84 8.20 -0.76 -7.39
CA PRO A 84 8.31 -2.00 -6.65
C PRO A 84 9.02 -1.85 -5.32
N THR A 85 8.35 -2.29 -4.26
CA THR A 85 9.02 -2.96 -3.15
C THR A 85 9.49 -4.33 -3.65
N ILE A 86 10.47 -4.40 -4.56
CA ILE A 86 10.70 -5.63 -5.35
C ILE A 86 11.53 -6.69 -4.67
N SER A 87 12.27 -6.35 -3.62
CA SER A 87 13.14 -7.35 -3.03
C SER A 87 13.55 -6.98 -1.64
N HIS A 88 13.65 -8.03 -0.81
CA HIS A 88 14.33 -7.94 0.46
C HIS A 88 13.82 -6.81 1.36
N ILE A 89 12.52 -6.51 1.36
CA ILE A 89 11.95 -5.48 2.24
C ILE A 89 12.34 -5.76 3.70
N SER A 90 12.37 -7.04 4.08
CA SER A 90 12.85 -7.50 5.40
C SER A 90 14.33 -7.21 5.67
N LYS A 91 15.16 -7.02 4.65
CA LYS A 91 16.60 -6.69 4.78
C LYS A 91 16.91 -5.20 4.68
N THR A 92 15.94 -4.34 4.40
CA THR A 92 16.11 -2.87 4.42
C THR A 92 16.36 -2.37 5.85
N PRO A 93 16.93 -1.17 6.06
CA PRO A 93 17.11 -0.62 7.40
C PRO A 93 15.83 -0.64 8.24
N ASN A 94 14.70 -0.20 7.67
CA ASN A 94 13.40 -0.23 8.35
C ASN A 94 12.86 -1.65 8.47
N GLY A 95 13.00 -2.51 7.46
CA GLY A 95 12.62 -3.90 7.55
C GLY A 95 13.31 -4.63 8.69
N ARG A 96 14.62 -4.42 8.88
CA ARG A 96 15.35 -5.01 10.01
C ARG A 96 14.89 -4.44 11.34
N SER A 97 14.74 -3.11 11.42
CA SER A 97 14.38 -2.43 12.68
C SER A 97 12.93 -2.62 13.10
N LEU A 98 12.00 -2.81 12.15
CA LEU A 98 10.56 -2.86 12.38
C LEU A 98 9.96 -4.27 12.16
N SER A 99 10.69 -5.24 11.61
CA SER A 99 10.17 -6.60 11.34
C SER A 99 9.52 -7.27 12.54
N TRP A 100 9.99 -7.00 13.76
CA TRP A 100 9.39 -7.53 14.98
C TRP A 100 7.95 -7.04 15.16
N LEU A 101 7.62 -5.79 14.78
CA LEU A 101 6.29 -5.19 14.92
C LEU A 101 5.22 -5.93 14.12
N PHE A 102 5.61 -6.45 12.96
CA PHE A 102 4.70 -7.14 12.04
C PHE A 102 4.51 -8.62 12.39
N ARG A 103 5.38 -9.22 13.23
CA ARG A 103 5.31 -10.66 13.54
C ARG A 103 4.24 -10.96 14.61
N PRO A 104 3.42 -12.02 14.44
CA PRO A 104 2.56 -12.50 15.52
C PRO A 104 3.36 -12.74 16.81
N PRO A 105 2.82 -12.39 18.00
CA PRO A 105 1.43 -11.96 18.28
C PRO A 105 1.22 -10.43 18.21
N LEU A 106 2.23 -9.64 17.85
CA LEU A 106 2.21 -8.18 18.01
C LEU A 106 1.12 -7.45 17.21
N PRO A 107 0.82 -7.80 15.94
CA PRO A 107 -0.30 -7.20 15.22
C PRO A 107 -1.63 -7.28 15.99
N ARG A 108 -1.90 -8.41 16.66
CA ARG A 108 -3.12 -8.59 17.48
C ARG A 108 -3.09 -7.77 18.76
N ILE A 109 -1.92 -7.65 19.39
CA ILE A 109 -1.77 -6.84 20.60
C ILE A 109 -1.98 -5.36 20.24
N ILE A 110 -1.33 -4.89 19.17
CA ILE A 110 -1.38 -3.49 18.74
C ILE A 110 -2.79 -3.10 18.26
N SER A 111 -3.47 -3.97 17.51
CA SER A 111 -4.86 -3.71 17.11
C SER A 111 -5.82 -3.71 18.29
N ALA A 112 -5.54 -4.51 19.33
CA ALA A 112 -6.34 -4.58 20.55
C ALA A 112 -5.98 -3.51 21.58
N ILE A 113 -4.87 -2.77 21.42
CA ILE A 113 -4.62 -1.57 22.24
C ILE A 113 -5.87 -0.73 22.08
N PRO A 114 -6.59 -0.44 23.17
CA PRO A 114 -7.84 0.27 23.06
C PRO A 114 -7.57 1.56 22.30
N PRO A 115 -8.57 2.10 21.60
CA PRO A 115 -8.44 3.35 20.86
C PRO A 115 -8.27 4.56 21.82
N VAL A 116 -7.53 4.40 22.92
CA VAL A 116 -6.94 5.41 23.80
C VAL A 116 -6.00 6.35 23.04
N ALA A 117 -5.53 5.97 21.83
CA ALA A 117 -4.99 6.93 20.87
C ALA A 117 -5.97 8.10 20.57
N ARG A 118 -7.30 7.91 20.79
CA ARG A 118 -8.32 8.97 20.78
C ARG A 118 -8.02 10.12 21.77
N ILE A 119 -7.30 9.87 22.86
CA ILE A 119 -6.98 10.88 23.89
C ILE A 119 -5.79 11.75 23.46
N PHE A 120 -4.89 11.21 22.64
CA PHE A 120 -3.66 11.89 22.20
C PHE A 120 -3.69 12.34 20.74
N LYS A 121 -4.86 12.62 20.16
CA LYS A 121 -4.97 13.14 18.77
C LYS A 121 -4.07 14.35 18.48
N GLY A 122 -3.84 15.20 19.49
CA GLY A 122 -2.92 16.34 19.41
C GLY A 122 -1.43 16.00 19.54
N LEU A 123 -1.08 14.84 20.11
CA LEU A 123 0.31 14.39 20.24
C LEU A 123 0.79 13.69 18.97
N PHE A 124 -0.10 12.94 18.31
CA PHE A 124 0.21 12.26 17.04
C PHE A 124 0.48 13.24 15.89
N SER A 125 -0.04 14.47 15.92
CA SER A 125 0.27 15.46 14.89
C SER A 125 1.65 16.10 15.03
N LEU A 126 2.31 15.99 16.19
CA LEU A 126 3.63 16.59 16.46
C LEU A 126 4.75 16.03 15.57
N PRO A 127 4.93 14.69 15.42
CA PRO A 127 5.94 14.15 14.51
C PRO A 127 5.57 14.31 13.02
N PHE A 128 4.28 14.51 12.71
CA PHE A 128 3.77 14.62 11.34
C PHE A 128 3.33 16.05 10.98
N ARG A 129 3.89 17.08 11.62
CA ARG A 129 3.54 18.49 11.37
C ARG A 129 3.73 18.93 9.91
N SER A 130 4.63 18.27 9.18
CA SER A 130 4.88 18.53 7.77
C SER A 130 3.83 17.92 6.83
N TRP A 131 2.91 17.10 7.35
CA TRP A 131 1.93 16.41 6.51
C TRP A 131 0.72 17.31 6.22
N PRO A 132 0.13 17.21 5.01
CA PRO A 132 -1.18 17.78 4.72
C PRO A 132 -2.23 17.32 5.73
N ARG A 133 -3.13 18.23 6.13
CA ARG A 133 -4.19 17.95 7.13
C ARG A 133 -5.06 16.76 6.74
N THR A 134 -5.31 16.57 5.45
CA THR A 134 -6.12 15.46 4.94
C THR A 134 -5.43 14.12 5.18
N GLN A 135 -4.13 13.99 4.93
CA GLN A 135 -3.37 12.78 5.25
C GLN A 135 -3.37 12.47 6.75
N ILE A 136 -3.30 13.51 7.60
CA ILE A 136 -3.40 13.34 9.06
C ILE A 136 -4.76 12.77 9.46
N ILE A 137 -5.86 13.29 8.89
CA ILE A 137 -7.22 12.82 9.17
C ILE A 137 -7.39 11.35 8.74
N VAL A 138 -6.90 10.99 7.55
CA VAL A 138 -6.99 9.62 7.03
C VAL A 138 -6.17 8.65 7.90
N PHE A 139 -4.96 9.06 8.31
CA PHE A 139 -4.15 8.29 9.25
C PHE A 139 -4.84 8.12 10.62
N GLN A 140 -5.49 9.16 11.13
CA GLN A 140 -6.29 9.06 12.36
C GLN A 140 -7.49 8.12 12.21
N SER A 141 -8.09 8.05 11.02
CA SER A 141 -9.16 7.10 10.71
C SER A 141 -8.65 5.66 10.79
N LEU A 142 -7.49 5.37 10.18
CA LEU A 142 -6.82 4.06 10.29
C LEU A 142 -6.54 3.70 11.75
N LEU A 143 -5.93 4.62 12.51
CA LEU A 143 -5.62 4.39 13.93
C LEU A 143 -6.86 4.21 14.82
N SER A 144 -8.05 4.55 14.31
CA SER A 144 -9.32 4.37 15.02
C SER A 144 -9.97 3.01 14.73
N SER A 145 -9.42 2.23 13.79
CA SER A 145 -9.97 0.95 13.34
C SER A 145 -9.03 -0.22 13.71
N PRO A 146 -9.34 -0.97 14.78
CA PRO A 146 -8.60 -2.18 15.16
C PRO A 146 -8.41 -3.16 14.01
N SER A 147 -9.46 -3.42 13.22
CA SER A 147 -9.37 -4.36 12.09
C SER A 147 -8.42 -3.84 11.02
N SER A 148 -8.51 -2.57 10.64
CA SER A 148 -7.61 -2.00 9.64
C SER A 148 -6.15 -1.94 10.10
N ILE A 149 -5.89 -1.69 11.39
CA ILE A 149 -4.53 -1.81 11.98
C ILE A 149 -4.03 -3.25 11.89
N PHE A 150 -4.87 -4.22 12.27
CA PHE A 150 -4.51 -5.62 12.23
C PHE A 150 -4.18 -6.08 10.81
N THR A 151 -5.03 -5.73 9.84
CA THR A 151 -4.84 -6.09 8.44
C THR A 151 -3.58 -5.45 7.87
N ALA A 152 -3.34 -4.15 8.12
CA ALA A 152 -2.14 -3.48 7.64
C ALA A 152 -0.84 -4.08 8.22
N LEU A 153 -0.83 -4.42 9.51
CA LEU A 153 0.33 -5.04 10.14
C LEU A 153 0.54 -6.49 9.69
N SER A 154 -0.54 -7.25 9.51
CA SER A 154 -0.48 -8.63 9.01
C SER A 154 -0.01 -8.66 7.54
N MET A 155 -0.49 -7.73 6.72
CA MET A 155 -0.01 -7.57 5.35
C MET A 155 1.48 -7.24 5.28
N GLY A 156 1.97 -6.35 6.16
CA GLY A 156 3.42 -6.08 6.25
C GLY A 156 4.23 -7.32 6.64
N HIS A 157 3.66 -8.23 7.44
CA HIS A 157 4.30 -9.52 7.74
C HIS A 157 4.41 -10.40 6.50
N ASP A 158 3.30 -10.56 5.77
CA ASP A 158 3.24 -11.38 4.57
C ASP A 158 4.12 -10.81 3.47
N GLU A 159 4.19 -9.48 3.36
CA GLU A 159 5.12 -8.77 2.47
C GLU A 159 6.57 -9.16 2.78
N MET A 160 6.98 -9.06 4.05
CA MET A 160 8.33 -9.40 4.50
C MET A 160 8.70 -10.88 4.30
N LYS A 161 7.71 -11.76 4.30
CA LYS A 161 7.88 -13.21 4.13
C LYS A 161 7.90 -13.64 2.66
N ASN A 162 6.99 -13.09 1.85
CA ASN A 162 6.75 -13.55 0.49
C ASN A 162 7.51 -12.74 -0.56
N ILE A 163 7.77 -11.44 -0.31
CA ILE A 163 8.51 -10.57 -1.24
C ILE A 163 10.00 -10.61 -0.93
N CYS A 164 10.57 -11.79 -1.13
CA CYS A 164 11.98 -12.06 -0.80
C CYS A 164 12.94 -11.75 -1.94
N VAL A 165 12.58 -12.02 -3.19
CA VAL A 165 13.50 -11.95 -4.34
C VAL A 165 12.84 -11.19 -5.47
N LEU A 166 13.63 -10.28 -6.07
CA LEU A 166 13.22 -9.56 -7.26
C LEU A 166 13.28 -10.50 -8.46
N ASP A 167 12.19 -10.57 -9.23
CA ASP A 167 12.21 -11.21 -10.54
C ASP A 167 13.01 -10.34 -11.52
N THR A 168 14.31 -10.61 -11.59
CA THR A 168 15.26 -9.88 -12.43
C THR A 168 15.01 -10.11 -13.91
N VAL A 169 14.42 -11.25 -14.30
CA VAL A 169 14.06 -11.55 -15.69
C VAL A 169 12.89 -10.68 -16.12
N LEU A 170 11.85 -10.61 -15.27
CA LEU A 170 10.73 -9.72 -15.48
C LEU A 170 11.21 -8.27 -15.57
N VAL A 171 12.00 -7.78 -14.61
CA VAL A 171 12.52 -6.40 -14.62
C VAL A 171 13.39 -6.11 -15.83
N ALA A 172 14.27 -7.01 -16.24
CA ALA A 172 15.11 -6.80 -17.43
C ALA A 172 14.25 -6.67 -18.70
N PHE A 173 13.32 -7.61 -18.93
CA PHE A 173 12.39 -7.57 -20.05
C PHE A 173 11.58 -6.26 -20.10
N LEU A 174 11.23 -5.78 -18.92
CA LEU A 174 10.40 -4.61 -18.69
C LEU A 174 11.17 -3.29 -18.89
N MET A 175 12.43 -3.21 -18.47
CA MET A 175 13.33 -2.08 -18.75
C MET A 175 13.58 -1.92 -20.25
N HIS A 176 13.69 -3.02 -20.99
CA HIS A 176 13.85 -3.00 -22.45
C HIS A 176 12.63 -2.41 -23.20
N LYS A 177 11.47 -2.30 -22.56
CA LYS A 177 10.26 -1.73 -23.17
C LYS A 177 10.09 -0.22 -22.95
N GLU A 178 11.04 0.46 -22.28
CA GLU A 178 11.02 1.91 -21.99
C GLU A 178 9.72 2.42 -21.32
N ARG A 179 9.02 1.56 -20.57
CA ARG A 179 7.68 1.86 -20.02
C ARG A 179 7.66 2.10 -18.51
N ILE A 180 8.83 2.26 -17.89
CA ILE A 180 8.97 2.15 -16.43
C ILE A 180 9.93 3.17 -15.89
N TRP A 181 9.48 3.86 -14.85
CA TRP A 181 10.28 4.75 -14.05
C TRP A 181 10.20 4.33 -12.59
N PHE A 182 11.35 4.27 -11.93
CA PHE A 182 11.44 3.99 -10.50
C PHE A 182 11.87 5.24 -9.77
N TYR A 183 11.05 5.65 -8.80
CA TYR A 183 11.35 6.76 -7.90
C TYR A 183 11.56 6.20 -6.51
N PHE A 184 12.76 6.40 -5.97
CA PHE A 184 13.12 5.96 -4.62
C PHE A 184 13.26 7.18 -3.72
N GLY A 185 12.82 7.07 -2.47
CA GLY A 185 13.08 8.10 -1.48
C GLY A 185 14.56 8.08 -1.10
N GLU A 186 15.25 9.22 -1.20
CA GLU A 186 16.68 9.34 -0.89
C GLU A 186 17.02 8.84 0.54
N LYS A 187 16.07 8.95 1.48
CA LYS A 187 16.27 8.66 2.92
C LYS A 187 15.06 7.97 3.57
N ASP A 188 14.27 7.20 2.80
CA ASP A 188 13.07 6.57 3.36
C ASP A 188 13.35 5.32 4.20
N GLY A 189 14.55 4.73 4.07
CA GLY A 189 14.99 3.55 4.82
C GLY A 189 14.34 2.23 4.38
N TRP A 190 13.62 2.25 3.26
CA TRP A 190 12.90 1.11 2.67
C TRP A 190 13.52 0.64 1.35
N VAL A 191 14.53 1.34 0.84
CA VAL A 191 15.38 0.94 -0.31
C VAL A 191 16.85 1.09 0.05
#